data_AF-A0A3M2VWQ8-F1
#
_entry.id   AF-A0A3M2VWQ8-F1
#
_cell.length_a   1.000
_cell.length_b   1.000
_cell.length_c   1.000
_cell.angle_alpha   90.00
_cell.angle_beta   90.00
_cell.angle_gamma   90.00
#
_symmetry.space_group_name_H-M   'P 1'
#
loop_
_entity.id
_entity.type
_entity.pdbx_description
1 polymer ?
#
loop_
_entity_poly.entity_id
_entity_poly.type
_entity_poly.pdbx_seq_one_letter_code
_entity_poly.pdbx_strand_id
1 'polypeptide(L)'
;MNDYTNPSVIAKQHNATEIKEKIRAFLVSELSEWSIDPDKVYINGVNNPQDRLVIFSASLAEDAWNHVYENDAPAYSAQVAGLFTVAYSYADEHRLAAPDLAKVGELIGQLVSDLG
;
A
#
# COMPACT_ATOMS: atom_id res chain seq x y z
N MET A 1 -22.62 -9.04 19.51
CA MET A 1 -23.83 -8.50 18.86
C MET A 1 -23.55 -7.07 18.43
N ASN A 2 -23.16 -6.93 17.17
CA ASN A 2 -23.56 -5.89 16.20
C ASN A 2 -22.58 -6.03 15.04
N ASP A 3 -22.83 -7.03 14.18
CA ASP A 3 -22.22 -7.09 12.85
C ASP A 3 -22.82 -5.95 12.03
N TYR A 4 -22.31 -4.73 12.23
CA TYR A 4 -22.43 -3.66 11.26
C TYR A 4 -21.49 -3.99 10.10
N THR A 5 -21.79 -5.05 9.36
CA THR A 5 -21.11 -5.29 8.09
C THR A 5 -21.64 -4.24 7.12
N ASN A 6 -20.82 -3.21 6.89
CA ASN A 6 -21.09 -2.17 5.93
C ASN A 6 -21.39 -2.82 4.56
N PRO A 7 -22.52 -2.53 3.90
CA PRO A 7 -22.85 -3.11 2.59
C PRO A 7 -21.74 -2.94 1.54
N SER A 8 -20.94 -1.87 1.63
CA SER A 8 -19.77 -1.69 0.75
C SER A 8 -18.70 -2.75 1.00
N VAL A 9 -18.46 -3.13 2.25
CA VAL A 9 -17.48 -4.16 2.63
C VAL A 9 -17.92 -5.53 2.11
N ILE A 10 -19.19 -5.89 2.24
CA ILE A 10 -19.72 -7.16 1.69
C ILE A 10 -19.55 -7.19 0.16
N ALA A 11 -19.92 -6.11 -0.53
CA ALA A 11 -19.79 -6.03 -1.98
C ALA A 11 -18.32 -6.18 -2.44
N LYS A 12 -17.38 -5.54 -1.74
CA LYS A 12 -15.95 -5.67 -2.01
C LYS A 12 -15.40 -7.06 -1.72
N GLN A 13 -15.89 -7.75 -0.68
CA GLN A 13 -15.50 -9.14 -0.41
C GLN A 13 -15.94 -10.08 -1.53
N HIS A 14 -17.16 -9.91 -2.05
CA HIS A 14 -17.65 -10.71 -3.18
C HIS A 14 -16.87 -10.46 -4.47
N ASN A 15 -16.41 -9.23 -4.68
CA ASN A 15 -15.66 -8.83 -5.88
C ASN A 15 -14.14 -8.70 -5.62
N ALA A 16 -13.63 -9.28 -4.53
CA ALA A 16 -12.28 -9.01 -4.05
C ALA A 16 -11.20 -9.32 -5.10
N THR A 17 -11.36 -10.42 -5.84
CA THR A 17 -10.43 -10.80 -6.90
C THR A 17 -10.37 -9.74 -8.01
N GLU A 18 -11.53 -9.29 -8.50
CA GLU A 18 -11.62 -8.30 -9.57
C GLU A 18 -11.04 -6.95 -9.12
N ILE A 19 -11.34 -6.52 -7.89
CA ILE A 19 -10.80 -5.26 -7.34
C ILE A 19 -9.28 -5.35 -7.19
N LYS A 20 -8.75 -6.46 -6.66
CA LYS A 20 -7.30 -6.68 -6.54
C LYS A 20 -6.61 -6.70 -7.91
N GLU A 21 -7.24 -7.25 -8.93
CA GLU A 21 -6.73 -7.20 -10.30
C GLU A 21 -6.70 -5.77 -10.86
N LYS A 22 -7.75 -4.97 -10.63
CA LYS A 22 -7.77 -3.54 -11.02
C LYS A 22 -6.69 -2.73 -10.30
N ILE A 23 -6.54 -2.93 -8.99
CA ILE A 23 -5.48 -2.31 -8.19
C ILE A 23 -4.11 -2.66 -8.78
N ARG A 24 -3.82 -3.95 -9.00
CA ARG A 24 -2.55 -4.39 -9.56
C ARG A 24 -2.31 -3.79 -10.95
N ALA A 25 -3.30 -3.83 -11.84
CA ALA A 25 -3.17 -3.30 -13.19
C ALA A 25 -2.86 -1.79 -13.19
N PHE A 26 -3.55 -1.02 -12.35
CA PHE A 26 -3.30 0.40 -12.18
C PHE A 26 -1.87 0.67 -11.67
N LEU A 27 -1.48 0.02 -10.58
CA LEU A 27 -0.15 0.21 -9.99
C LEU A 27 0.99 -0.20 -10.94
N VAL A 28 0.84 -1.32 -11.67
CA VAL A 28 1.83 -1.73 -12.69
C VAL A 28 1.98 -0.67 -13.78
N SER A 29 0.88 -0.07 -14.23
CA SER A 29 0.91 1.01 -15.23
C SER A 29 1.63 2.24 -14.69
N GLU A 30 1.17 2.75 -13.54
CA GLU A 30 1.64 4.02 -12.97
C GLU A 30 3.07 3.95 -12.42
N LEU A 31 3.53 2.77 -12.00
CA LEU A 31 4.86 2.58 -11.43
C LEU A 31 5.89 2.03 -12.44
N SER A 32 5.47 1.85 -13.71
CA SER A 32 6.31 1.28 -14.76
C SER A 32 7.58 2.08 -15.03
N GLU A 33 7.55 3.42 -14.89
CA GLU A 33 8.71 4.29 -15.05
C GLU A 33 9.86 3.92 -14.10
N TRP A 34 9.54 3.46 -12.89
CA TRP A 34 10.53 3.04 -11.90
C TRP A 34 10.83 1.53 -11.93
N SER A 35 10.27 0.80 -12.90
CA SER A 35 10.41 -0.67 -12.99
C SER A 35 9.99 -1.40 -11.71
N ILE A 36 8.96 -0.89 -11.03
CA ILE A 36 8.46 -1.44 -9.77
C ILE A 36 7.39 -2.50 -10.03
N ASP A 37 7.58 -3.66 -9.40
CA ASP A 37 6.56 -4.71 -9.29
C ASP A 37 5.79 -4.49 -7.96
N PRO A 38 4.50 -4.13 -8.02
CA PRO A 38 3.73 -3.79 -6.81
C PRO A 38 3.48 -4.98 -5.87
N ASP A 39 3.70 -6.22 -6.32
CA ASP A 39 3.64 -7.40 -5.46
C ASP A 39 4.98 -7.70 -4.76
N LYS A 40 6.08 -7.02 -5.14
CA LYS A 40 7.45 -7.27 -4.64
C LYS A 40 8.15 -6.05 -4.05
N VAL A 41 7.52 -4.88 -4.11
CA VAL A 41 7.94 -3.69 -3.38
C VAL A 41 7.02 -3.50 -2.19
N TYR A 42 7.64 -3.20 -1.06
CA TYR A 42 6.99 -3.16 0.24
C TYR A 42 7.05 -1.75 0.83
N ILE A 43 5.97 -1.32 1.44
CA ILE A 43 5.99 -0.22 2.41
C ILE A 43 6.37 -0.86 3.74
N ASN A 44 7.53 -0.50 4.27
CA ASN A 44 7.94 -0.90 5.62
C ASN A 44 7.89 0.30 6.54
N GLY A 45 7.21 0.14 7.67
CA GLY A 45 7.07 1.14 8.72
C GLY A 45 7.79 0.73 9.99
N VAL A 46 8.48 1.66 10.63
CA VAL A 46 9.17 1.48 11.91
C VAL A 46 8.43 2.15 13.06
N ASN A 47 8.66 1.66 14.27
CA ASN A 47 8.09 2.24 15.49
C ASN A 47 8.53 3.69 15.72
N ASN A 48 9.79 4.01 15.47
CA ASN A 48 10.36 5.35 15.54
C ASN A 48 11.68 5.46 14.74
N PRO A 49 12.16 6.67 14.42
CA PRO A 49 13.35 6.87 13.60
C PRO A 49 14.68 6.45 14.24
N GLN A 50 14.73 6.30 15.58
CA GLN A 50 15.95 5.98 16.33
C GLN A 50 16.16 4.47 16.42
N ASP A 51 15.15 3.74 16.90
CA ASP A 51 15.22 2.28 17.09
C ASP A 51 15.07 1.52 15.77
N ARG A 52 14.33 2.10 14.82
CA ARG A 52 14.06 1.54 13.49
C ARG A 52 13.55 0.09 13.52
N LEU A 53 12.81 -0.27 14.58
CA LEU A 53 12.18 -1.58 14.67
C LEU A 53 10.99 -1.62 13.70
N VAL A 54 11.05 -2.50 12.70
CA VAL A 54 9.97 -2.64 11.72
C VAL A 54 8.74 -3.24 12.39
N ILE A 55 7.63 -2.50 12.35
CA ILE A 55 6.34 -2.88 12.95
C ILE A 55 5.25 -3.08 11.90
N PHE A 56 5.50 -2.65 10.67
CA PHE A 56 4.59 -2.75 9.54
C PHE A 56 5.37 -3.13 8.28
N SER A 57 4.78 -4.01 7.47
CA SER A 57 5.30 -4.39 6.16
C SER A 57 4.13 -4.92 5.34
N ALA A 58 3.87 -4.31 4.19
CA ALA A 58 2.88 -4.77 3.22
C ALA A 58 3.42 -4.51 1.81
N SER A 59 3.09 -5.37 0.84
CA SER A 59 3.39 -5.05 -0.57
C SER A 59 2.54 -3.85 -1.01
N LEU A 60 2.96 -3.12 -2.04
CA LEU A 60 2.16 -2.00 -2.57
C LEU A 60 0.75 -2.43 -2.98
N ALA A 61 0.61 -3.62 -3.57
CA ALA A 61 -0.70 -4.17 -3.94
C ALA A 61 -1.56 -4.53 -2.71
N GLU A 62 -0.95 -5.06 -1.65
CA GLU A 62 -1.65 -5.40 -0.41
C GLU A 62 -2.06 -4.15 0.37
N ASP A 63 -1.15 -3.20 0.52
CA ASP A 63 -1.41 -1.93 1.18
C ASP A 63 -2.53 -1.14 0.47
N ALA A 64 -2.48 -1.06 -0.86
CA ALA A 64 -3.55 -0.46 -1.66
C ALA A 64 -4.89 -1.17 -1.49
N TRP A 65 -4.90 -2.51 -1.44
CA TRP A 65 -6.12 -3.28 -1.17
C TRP A 65 -6.69 -2.96 0.21
N ASN A 66 -5.86 -2.84 1.25
CA ASN A 66 -6.32 -2.53 2.60
C ASN A 66 -6.99 -1.15 2.64
N HIS A 67 -6.36 -0.14 2.05
CA HIS A 67 -6.91 1.22 1.96
C HIS A 67 -8.22 1.26 1.15
N VAL A 68 -8.27 0.62 -0.02
CA VAL A 68 -9.51 0.50 -0.82
C VAL A 68 -10.59 -0.24 -0.06
N TYR A 69 -10.25 -1.29 0.67
CA TYR A 69 -11.20 -2.08 1.44
C TYR A 69 -11.82 -1.26 2.59
N GLU A 70 -10.99 -0.49 3.30
CA GLU A 70 -11.38 0.30 4.47
C GLU A 70 -11.99 1.67 4.13
N ASN A 71 -11.91 2.12 2.87
CA ASN A 71 -12.30 3.47 2.45
C ASN A 71 -11.52 4.58 3.14
N ASP A 72 -10.23 4.32 3.34
CA ASP A 72 -9.33 5.26 3.98
C ASP A 72 -8.16 5.58 3.06
N ALA A 73 -7.88 6.86 2.88
CA ALA A 73 -6.76 7.30 2.07
C ALA A 73 -5.47 7.22 2.91
N PRO A 74 -4.35 6.75 2.34
CA PRO A 74 -3.11 6.62 3.09
C PRO A 74 -2.53 7.98 3.50
N ALA A 75 -1.92 8.00 4.67
CA ALA A 75 -1.14 9.12 5.18
C ALA A 75 0.24 8.64 5.66
N TYR A 76 1.17 8.42 4.72
CA TYR A 76 2.50 7.95 5.06
C TYR A 76 3.40 9.06 5.60
N SER A 77 4.24 8.72 6.58
CA SER A 77 5.29 9.60 7.08
C SER A 77 6.66 9.06 6.67
N ALA A 78 7.38 9.81 5.83
CA ALA A 78 8.74 9.47 5.40
C ALA A 78 9.76 9.42 6.56
N GLN A 79 9.41 9.91 7.75
CA GLN A 79 10.26 9.79 8.94
C GLN A 79 10.28 8.36 9.49
N VAL A 80 9.17 7.62 9.32
CA VAL A 80 8.96 6.29 9.92
C VAL A 80 8.55 5.23 8.91
N ALA A 81 8.51 5.55 7.61
CA ALA A 81 8.20 4.60 6.57
C ALA A 81 9.12 4.79 5.35
N GLY A 82 9.21 3.77 4.51
CA GLY A 82 9.91 3.81 3.23
C GLY A 82 9.47 2.69 2.30
N LEU A 83 9.91 2.79 1.04
CA LEU A 83 9.75 1.73 0.05
C LEU A 83 10.99 0.83 0.05
N PHE A 84 10.76 -0.48 0.03
CA PHE A 84 11.82 -1.48 0.11
C PHE A 84 11.57 -2.65 -0.83
N THR A 85 12.64 -3.26 -1.33
CA THR A 85 12.60 -4.50 -2.11
C THR A 85 12.46 -5.76 -1.25
N VAL A 86 12.64 -5.63 0.07
CA VAL A 86 12.58 -6.73 1.04
C VAL A 86 11.59 -6.40 2.13
N ALA A 87 10.61 -7.28 2.34
CA ALA A 87 9.64 -7.19 3.43
C ALA A 87 10.33 -7.18 4.80
N TYR A 88 9.74 -6.47 5.77
CA TYR A 88 10.24 -6.37 7.15
C TYR A 88 11.70 -5.89 7.28
N SER A 89 12.22 -5.18 6.29
CA SER A 89 13.58 -4.63 6.32
C SER A 89 13.57 -3.10 6.38
N TYR A 90 14.53 -2.53 7.10
CA TYR A 90 14.79 -1.09 7.09
C TYR A 90 16.25 -0.77 6.78
N ALA A 91 16.95 -1.72 6.13
CA ALA A 91 18.33 -1.56 5.67
C ALA A 91 18.36 -0.68 4.41
N ASP A 92 19.36 0.22 4.34
CA ASP A 92 19.45 1.19 3.25
C ASP A 92 19.72 0.50 1.89
N GLU A 93 20.39 -0.65 1.85
CA GLU A 93 20.59 -1.41 0.60
C GLU A 93 19.30 -1.97 -0.01
N HIS A 94 18.24 -2.10 0.78
CA HIS A 94 16.93 -2.55 0.31
C HIS A 94 16.00 -1.39 -0.03
N ARG A 95 16.38 -0.15 0.33
CA ARG A 95 15.53 1.03 0.18
C ARG A 95 15.51 1.50 -1.27
N LEU A 96 14.32 1.81 -1.77
CA LEU A 96 14.14 2.46 -3.05
C LEU A 96 14.24 3.99 -2.90
N ALA A 97 14.94 4.63 -3.83
CA ALA A 97 15.08 6.08 -3.86
C ALA A 97 13.91 6.79 -4.56
N ALA A 98 13.20 6.10 -5.45
CA ALA A 98 12.05 6.61 -6.18
C ALA A 98 11.07 5.48 -6.53
N PRO A 99 9.76 5.76 -6.65
CA PRO A 99 9.11 7.03 -6.32
C PRO A 99 9.13 7.29 -4.81
N ASP A 100 8.78 8.50 -4.39
CA ASP A 100 8.63 8.80 -2.96
C ASP A 100 7.27 8.31 -2.43
N LEU A 101 7.13 8.31 -1.10
CA LEU A 101 5.89 7.90 -0.45
C LEU A 101 4.72 8.86 -0.72
N ALA A 102 4.98 10.12 -1.08
CA ALA A 102 3.92 11.06 -1.43
C ALA A 102 3.25 10.62 -2.74
N LYS A 103 4.04 10.30 -3.76
CA LYS A 103 3.55 9.77 -5.03
C LYS A 103 2.81 8.45 -4.83
N VAL A 104 3.34 7.53 -4.02
CA VAL A 104 2.64 6.28 -3.71
C VAL A 104 1.30 6.54 -3.01
N GLY A 105 1.27 7.47 -2.05
CA GLY A 105 0.05 7.88 -1.37
C GLY A 105 -0.99 8.49 -2.31
N GLU A 106 -0.57 9.32 -3.27
CA GLU A 106 -1.47 9.87 -4.30
C GLU A 106 -2.10 8.76 -5.15
N LEU A 107 -1.30 7.79 -5.62
CA LEU A 107 -1.78 6.68 -6.45
C LEU A 107 -2.79 5.81 -5.69
N ILE A 108 -2.51 5.49 -4.43
CA ILE A 108 -3.41 4.68 -3.61
C ILE A 108 -4.66 5.50 -3.22
N GLY A 109 -4.53 6.80 -2.95
CA GLY A 109 -5.66 7.69 -2.73
C GLY A 109 -6.62 7.75 -3.93
N GLN A 110 -6.07 7.75 -5.15
CA GLN A 110 -6.87 7.65 -6.38
C GLN A 110 -7.64 6.33 -6.44
N LEU A 111 -6.98 5.20 -6.14
CA LEU A 111 -7.65 3.89 -6.08
C LEU A 111 -8.77 3.85 -5.03
N VAL A 112 -8.58 4.47 -3.86
CA VAL A 112 -9.62 4.59 -2.83
C VAL A 112 -10.80 5.41 -3.36
N SER A 113 -10.56 6.49 -4.10
CA SER A 113 -11.63 7.28 -4.71
C SER A 113 -12.39 6.50 -5.79
N ASP A 114 -11.72 5.64 -6.55
CA ASP A 114 -12.30 4.94 -7.70
C ASP A 114 -12.99 3.60 -7.32
N LEU A 115 -12.49 2.93 -6.29
CA LEU A 115 -12.87 1.56 -5.91
C LEU A 115 -13.40 1.44 -4.48
N GLY A 116 -13.40 2.55 -3.72
CA GLY A 116 -13.93 2.64 -2.36
C GLY A 116 -15.45 2.57 -2.25
#